data_AF-A0A525CSU6-F1
#
_entry.id   AF-A0A525CSU6-F1
#
_cell.length_a   1.000
_cell.length_b   1.000
_cell.length_c   1.000
_cell.angle_alpha   90.00
_cell.angle_beta   90.00
_cell.angle_gamma   90.00
#
_symmetry.space_group_name_H-M   'P 1'
#
loop_
_entity.id
_entity.type
_entity.pdbx_description
1 polymer ?
#
loop_
_entity_poly.entity_id
_entity_poly.type
_entity_poly.pdbx_seq_one_letter_code
_entity_poly.pdbx_strand_id
1 'polypeptide(L)' 'FGFDILSKENHLVRDAELEIIIPPVTYRCTSCGYEEEITGDRPEGCARCDDSLLIPEGGDDLILQQVEME' A
#
# COMPACT_ATOMS: atom_id res chain seq x y z
N PHE A 1 -11.20 14.41 2.11
CA PHE A 1 -10.27 13.71 1.19
C PHE A 1 -10.22 14.50 -0.12
N GLY A 2 -9.08 14.57 -0.83
CA GLY A 2 -8.94 15.42 -2.03
C GLY A 2 -9.82 14.99 -3.20
N PHE A 3 -9.99 13.68 -3.40
CA PHE A 3 -10.85 13.10 -4.43
C PHE A 3 -12.31 13.55 -4.29
N ASP A 4 -12.89 13.48 -3.07
CA ASP A 4 -14.29 13.86 -2.82
C ASP A 4 -14.61 15.34 -3.10
N ILE A 5 -13.59 16.19 -3.03
CA ILE A 5 -13.74 17.62 -3.30
C ILE A 5 -13.72 17.83 -4.82
N LEU A 6 -12.71 17.27 -5.49
CA LEU A 6 -12.49 17.46 -6.93
C LEU A 6 -13.57 16.78 -7.79
N SER A 7 -14.08 15.62 -7.37
CA SER A 7 -15.16 14.91 -8.09
C SER A 7 -16.42 15.76 -8.20
N LYS A 8 -16.78 16.50 -7.14
CA LYS A 8 -17.99 17.33 -7.09
C LYS A 8 -17.96 18.54 -8.02
N GLU A 9 -16.77 18.99 -8.42
CA GLU A 9 -16.61 20.14 -9.32
C GLU A 9 -16.85 19.77 -10.80
N ASN A 10 -16.80 18.48 -11.15
CA ASN A 10 -16.94 18.02 -12.52
C ASN A 10 -18.12 17.05 -12.67
N HIS A 11 -19.11 17.45 -13.46
CA HIS A 11 -20.33 16.67 -13.73
C HIS A 11 -20.09 15.24 -14.23
N LEU A 12 -18.97 14.97 -14.93
CA LEU A 12 -18.65 13.65 -15.47
C LEU A 12 -18.23 12.63 -14.41
N VAL A 13 -17.68 13.09 -13.29
CA VAL A 13 -17.09 12.23 -12.24
C VAL A 13 -17.71 12.50 -10.87
N ARG A 14 -18.81 13.25 -10.81
CA ARG A 14 -19.47 13.65 -9.56
C ARG A 14 -19.96 12.47 -8.71
N ASP A 15 -20.29 11.37 -9.39
CA ASP A 15 -20.82 10.14 -8.81
C ASP A 15 -19.76 9.03 -8.83
N ALA A 16 -18.48 9.37 -9.12
CA ALA A 16 -17.39 8.40 -9.15
C ALA A 16 -16.97 8.00 -7.73
N GLU A 17 -16.64 6.72 -7.56
CA GLU A 17 -16.13 6.16 -6.30
C GLU A 17 -14.62 5.88 -6.41
N LEU A 18 -13.87 6.15 -5.33
CA LEU A 18 -12.45 5.82 -5.23
C LEU A 18 -12.28 4.61 -4.31
N GLU A 19 -11.85 3.50 -4.89
CA GLU A 19 -11.42 2.31 -4.13
C GLU A 19 -9.92 2.37 -3.86
N ILE A 20 -9.52 2.19 -2.59
CA ILE A 20 -8.12 2.16 -2.18
C ILE A 20 -7.74 0.70 -1.87
N ILE A 21 -6.85 0.16 -2.68
CA ILE A 21 -6.27 -1.17 -2.47
C ILE A 21 -4.90 -0.98 -1.81
N ILE A 22 -4.71 -1.58 -0.64
CA ILE A 22 -3.42 -1.58 0.06
C ILE A 22 -2.65 -2.83 -0.39
N PRO A 23 -1.61 -2.69 -1.24
CA PRO A 23 -0.81 -3.84 -1.61
C PRO A 23 0.01 -4.34 -0.40
N PRO A 24 0.34 -5.62 -0.37
CA PRO A 24 1.29 -6.15 0.61
C PRO A 24 2.70 -5.57 0.41
N VAL A 25 3.46 -5.49 1.50
CA VAL A 25 4.88 -5.10 1.52
C VAL A 25 5.71 -6.32 1.88
N THR A 26 6.80 -6.55 1.15
CA THR A 26 7.76 -7.60 1.51
C THR A 26 8.84 -7.00 2.39
N TYR A 27 9.07 -7.58 3.57
CA TYR A 27 10.16 -7.20 4.47
C TYR A 27 11.26 -8.24 4.42
N ARG A 28 12.48 -7.82 4.06
CA ARG A 28 13.68 -8.67 4.10
C ARG A 28 14.55 -8.34 5.31
N CYS A 29 14.84 -9.35 6.12
CA CYS A 29 15.78 -9.25 7.24
C CYS A 29 17.23 -9.19 6.74
N THR A 30 17.99 -8.19 7.20
CA THR A 30 19.40 -8.04 6.81
C THR A 30 20.32 -9.10 7.42
N SER A 31 19.92 -9.69 8.55
CA SER A 31 20.79 -10.57 9.33
C SER A 31 20.65 -12.05 8.94
N CYS A 32 19.43 -12.52 8.71
CA CYS A 32 19.19 -13.92 8.32
C CYS A 32 18.63 -14.10 6.90
N GLY A 33 18.28 -13.02 6.20
CA GLY A 33 17.72 -13.07 4.85
C GLY A 33 16.29 -13.60 4.77
N TYR A 34 15.60 -13.78 5.90
CA TYR A 34 14.18 -14.15 5.89
C TYR A 34 13.35 -13.03 5.27
N GLU A 35 12.38 -13.41 4.45
CA GLU A 35 11.43 -12.53 3.79
C GLU A 35 10.02 -12.85 4.28
N GLU A 36 9.25 -11.82 4.58
CA GLU A 36 7.83 -11.93 4.95
C GLU A 36 7.00 -10.88 4.24
N GLU A 37 5.85 -11.29 3.75
CA GLU A 37 4.89 -10.44 3.07
C GLU A 37 3.78 -10.05 4.04
N ILE A 38 3.59 -8.74 4.25
CA ILE A 38 2.69 -8.20 5.26
C ILE A 38 1.77 -7.15 4.62
N THR A 39 0.48 -7.29 4.85
CA THR A 39 -0.51 -6.24 4.60
C THR A 39 -0.86 -5.57 5.91
N GLY A 40 -0.66 -4.25 6.02
CA GLY A 40 -0.99 -3.48 7.22
C GLY A 40 0.25 -2.98 7.96
N ASP A 41 0.30 -3.21 9.28
CA ASP A 41 1.32 -2.63 10.14
C ASP A 41 2.70 -3.25 9.92
N ARG A 42 3.73 -2.41 9.98
CA ARG A 42 5.13 -2.82 9.87
C ARG A 42 5.51 -3.76 11.03
N PRO A 43 6.21 -4.88 10.76
CA PRO A 43 6.73 -5.76 11.81
C PRO A 43 7.79 -5.05 12.67
N GLU A 44 7.77 -5.30 13.98
CA GLU A 44 8.73 -4.75 14.94
C GLU A 44 10.11 -5.43 14.85
N GLY A 45 10.16 -6.67 14.32
CA GLY A 45 11.39 -7.45 14.17
C GLY A 45 11.17 -8.70 13.33
N CYS A 46 12.27 -9.33 12.91
CA CYS A 46 12.26 -10.53 12.09
C CYS A 46 11.69 -11.72 12.84
N ALA A 47 10.65 -12.37 12.30
CA ALA A 47 10.02 -13.55 12.89
C ALA A 47 10.95 -14.77 13.09
N ARG A 48 12.17 -14.77 12.52
CA ARG A 48 13.14 -15.88 12.64
C ARG A 48 14.32 -15.64 13.56
N CYS A 49 14.87 -14.43 13.58
CA CYS A 49 16.10 -14.12 14.31
C CYS A 49 15.97 -12.95 15.26
N ASP A 50 14.78 -12.36 15.38
CA ASP A 50 14.46 -11.25 16.29
C ASP A 50 15.26 -9.96 16.02
N ASP A 51 15.92 -9.88 14.86
CA ASP A 51 16.63 -8.68 14.43
C ASP A 51 15.62 -7.61 13.99
N SER A 52 15.86 -6.36 14.36
CA SER A 52 14.97 -5.23 14.08
C SER A 52 15.24 -4.55 12.74
N LEU A 53 16.37 -4.87 12.08
CA LEU A 53 16.74 -4.28 10.80
C LEU A 53 16.08 -5.04 9.64
N LEU A 54 14.96 -4.50 9.19
CA LEU A 54 14.15 -4.99 8.08
C LEU A 54 14.13 -3.97 6.94
N ILE A 55 14.37 -4.44 5.72
CA ILE A 55 14.28 -3.64 4.49
C ILE A 55 12.90 -3.87 3.87
N PRO A 56 12.03 -2.85 3.78
CA PRO A 56 10.78 -2.96 3.02
C PRO A 56 11.06 -2.93 1.50
N GLU A 57 10.31 -3.73 0.76
CA GLU A 57 10.26 -3.74 -0.69
C GLU A 57 8.79 -3.59 -1.15
N GLY A 58 8.51 -2.50 -1.87
CA GLY A 58 7.17 -2.13 -2.32
C GLY A 58 6.34 -1.36 -1.29
N GLY A 59 5.12 -1.00 -1.69
CA GLY A 59 4.13 -0.28 -0.86
C GLY A 59 4.49 1.19 -0.54
N ASP A 60 5.48 1.75 -1.22
CA ASP A 60 5.90 3.15 -1.13
C ASP A 60 5.27 4.05 -2.22
N ASP A 61 4.63 3.43 -3.21
CA ASP A 61 4.01 4.11 -4.34
C ASP A 61 2.48 4.15 -4.25
N LEU A 62 1.90 5.23 -4.78
CA LEU A 62 0.47 5.33 -5.09
C LEU A 62 0.28 5.24 -6.61
N ILE A 63 -0.40 4.19 -7.06
CA ILE A 63 -0.58 3.90 -8.49
C ILE A 63 -2.08 3.83 -8.80
N LEU A 64 -2.52 4.53 -9.84
CA LEU A 64 -3.85 4.37 -10.41
C LEU A 64 -3.91 3.00 -11.12
N GLN A 65 -4.60 2.04 -10.52
CA GLN A 65 -4.66 0.67 -11.06
C GLN A 65 -5.65 0.53 -12.21
N GLN A 66 -6.86 1.08 -12.05
CA GLN A 66 -7.96 0.89 -12.99
C GLN A 66 -8.90 2.10 -13.00
N VAL A 67 -9.54 2.33 -14.14
CA VAL A 67 -10.68 3.26 -14.29
C VAL A 67 -11.80 2.52 -15.00
N GLU A 68 -12.98 2.51 -14.40
CA GLU A 68 -14.21 1.96 -15.00
C GLU A 68 -15.18 3.09 -15.32
N MET A 69 -15.88 2.99 -16.45
CA MET A 69 -16.84 3.99 -16.94
C MET A 69 -18.06 3.29 -17.52
N GLU A 70 -19.25 3.83 -17.25
CA GLU A 70 -20.53 3.41 -17.85
C GLU A 70 -20.96 4.33 -19.00
#